data_AF-A0A2M7QNQ8-F1
#
_entry.id   AF-A0A2M7QNQ8-F1
#
_cell.length_a   1.000
_cell.length_b   1.000
_cell.length_c   1.000
_cell.angle_alpha   90.00
_cell.angle_beta   90.00
_cell.angle_gamma   90.00
#
_symmetry.space_group_name_H-M   'P 1'
#
loop_
_entity.id
_entity.type
_entity.pdbx_description
1 polymer ?
#
loop_
_entity_poly.entity_id
_entity_poly.type
_entity_poly.pdbx_seq_one_letter_code
_entity_poly.pdbx_strand_id
1 'polypeptide(L)'
;MVADTEKDRLVALEADIAALRAARKPKRSAGADKFNAASLAWRMVTELVVGVLLGAAIGWGLDSVTGMLPLFLILFTLLGFAAGVRVMIRSGDEVTRRGALEAAAGGDGARSAAGGEERLPAAGGDATKPAAGGDRTRG
;
A
#
# COMPACT_ATOMS: atom_id res chain seq x y z
N MET A 1 -26.01 2.41 42.29
CA MET A 1 -25.81 3.81 41.86
C MET A 1 -24.36 4.14 41.46
N VAL A 2 -23.34 3.35 41.83
CA VAL A 2 -21.93 3.58 41.40
C VAL A 2 -21.70 3.25 39.91
N ALA A 3 -22.37 2.22 39.39
CA ALA A 3 -22.24 1.75 38.02
C ALA A 3 -22.70 2.78 36.95
N ASP A 4 -23.58 3.70 37.31
CA ASP A 4 -24.09 4.72 36.39
C ASP A 4 -23.04 5.82 36.16
N THR A 5 -22.36 6.25 37.22
CA THR A 5 -21.21 7.18 37.16
C THR A 5 -20.00 6.66 36.39
N GLU A 6 -19.73 5.34 36.41
CA GLU A 6 -18.64 4.76 35.63
C GLU A 6 -18.97 4.76 34.14
N LYS A 7 -20.20 4.41 33.77
CA LYS A 7 -20.68 4.49 32.38
C LYS A 7 -20.57 5.91 31.83
N ASP A 8 -20.96 6.91 32.62
CA ASP A 8 -20.88 8.31 32.21
C ASP A 8 -19.43 8.76 31.95
N ARG A 9 -18.48 8.30 32.79
CA ARG A 9 -17.05 8.58 32.58
C ARG A 9 -16.49 7.87 31.35
N LEU A 10 -16.92 6.63 31.09
CA LEU A 10 -16.52 5.90 29.89
C LEU A 10 -17.03 6.61 28.64
N VAL A 11 -18.29 7.06 28.63
CA VAL A 11 -18.87 7.83 27.51
C VAL A 11 -18.10 9.13 27.26
N ALA A 12 -17.73 9.85 28.33
CA ALA A 12 -16.93 11.07 28.20
C ALA A 12 -15.53 10.80 27.63
N LEU A 13 -14.86 9.74 28.09
CA LEU A 13 -13.56 9.32 27.56
C LEU A 13 -13.66 8.83 26.12
N GLU A 14 -14.74 8.13 25.75
CA GLU A 14 -15.01 7.70 24.37
C GLU A 14 -15.15 8.92 23.46
N ALA A 15 -15.85 9.96 23.91
CA ALA A 15 -16.03 11.21 23.19
C ALA A 15 -14.71 11.97 23.02
N ASP A 16 -13.90 12.05 24.07
CA ASP A 16 -12.57 12.68 24.02
C ASP A 16 -11.61 11.89 23.11
N ILE A 17 -11.60 10.55 23.20
CA ILE A 17 -10.81 9.70 22.31
C ILE A 17 -11.29 9.83 20.87
N ALA A 18 -12.59 9.92 20.62
CA ALA A 18 -13.15 10.13 19.29
C ALA A 18 -12.75 11.50 18.72
N ALA A 19 -12.80 12.56 19.53
CA ALA A 19 -12.36 13.90 19.15
C ALA A 19 -10.85 13.93 18.86
N LEU A 20 -10.04 13.33 19.72
CA LEU A 20 -8.60 13.21 19.53
C LEU A 20 -8.26 12.31 18.33
N ARG A 21 -8.98 11.22 18.07
CA ARG A 21 -8.80 10.38 16.87
C ARG A 21 -9.25 11.09 15.60
N ALA A 22 -10.26 11.95 15.65
CA ALA A 22 -10.69 12.77 14.52
C ALA A 22 -9.66 13.86 14.20
N ALA A 23 -9.10 14.50 15.23
CA ALA A 23 -8.03 15.50 15.10
C ALA A 23 -6.67 14.89 14.72
N ARG A 24 -6.38 13.68 15.23
CA ARG A 24 -5.16 12.92 14.97
C ARG A 24 -5.31 11.97 13.79
N LYS A 25 -6.45 11.92 13.12
CA LYS A 25 -6.57 11.25 11.82
C LYS A 25 -5.58 11.98 10.94
N PRO A 26 -4.41 11.39 10.61
CA PRO A 26 -3.54 12.06 9.66
C PRO A 26 -4.42 12.24 8.44
N LYS A 27 -4.65 13.49 8.03
CA LYS A 27 -5.24 13.77 6.73
C LYS A 27 -4.42 12.90 5.79
N ARG A 28 -5.00 11.81 5.28
CA ARG A 28 -4.39 10.92 4.29
C ARG A 28 -4.17 11.81 3.08
N SER A 29 -3.11 12.61 3.14
CA SER A 29 -2.70 13.43 2.02
C SER A 29 -2.11 12.42 1.06
N ALA A 30 -2.41 12.56 -0.22
CA ALA A 30 -1.80 11.75 -1.26
C ALA A 30 -0.25 11.83 -1.29
N GLY A 31 0.37 12.61 -0.39
CA GLY A 31 1.80 12.60 -0.09
C GLY A 31 2.21 11.60 0.99
N ALA A 32 1.37 11.32 2.00
CA ALA A 32 1.69 10.36 3.08
C ALA A 32 1.93 8.94 2.52
N ASP A 33 1.20 8.54 1.48
CA ASP A 33 1.39 7.27 0.80
C ASP A 33 2.72 7.24 -0.01
N LYS A 34 3.13 8.38 -0.58
CA LYS A 34 4.43 8.52 -1.29
C LYS A 34 5.62 8.52 -0.33
N PHE A 35 5.48 9.17 0.83
CA PHE A 35 6.50 9.14 1.88
C PHE A 35 6.70 7.71 2.41
N ASN A 36 5.63 6.93 2.55
CA ASN A 36 5.70 5.55 3.02
C ASN A 36 6.45 4.64 2.02
N ALA A 37 6.17 4.79 0.71
CA ALA A 37 6.89 4.06 -0.34
C ALA A 37 8.38 4.42 -0.42
N ALA A 38 8.73 5.70 -0.26
CA ALA A 38 10.12 6.15 -0.24
C ALA A 38 10.89 5.66 1.00
N SER A 39 10.27 5.73 2.19
CA SER A 39 10.86 5.19 3.42
C SER A 39 11.11 3.69 3.33
N LEU A 40 10.22 2.95 2.67
CA LEU A 40 10.38 1.53 2.42
C LEU A 40 11.56 1.24 1.47
N ALA A 41 11.64 1.94 0.35
CA ALA A 41 12.72 1.76 -0.62
C ALA A 41 14.10 2.08 0.00
N TRP A 42 14.18 3.15 0.80
CA TRP A 42 15.38 3.47 1.56
C TRP A 42 15.74 2.34 2.55
N ARG A 43 14.74 1.76 3.22
CA ARG A 43 14.99 0.67 4.17
C ARG A 43 15.58 -0.56 3.49
N MET A 44 15.13 -0.91 2.29
CA MET A 44 15.72 -2.00 1.49
C MET A 44 17.22 -1.77 1.25
N VAL A 45 17.59 -0.54 0.90
CA VAL A 45 19.00 -0.16 0.69
C VAL A 45 19.78 -0.28 2.00
N THR A 46 19.25 0.25 3.09
CA THR A 46 19.93 0.15 4.39
C THR A 46 20.05 -1.29 4.88
N GLU A 47 19.04 -2.13 4.65
CA GLU A 47 19.06 -3.55 5.02
C GLU A 47 20.17 -4.30 4.26
N LEU A 48 20.37 -3.97 2.97
CA LEU A 48 21.49 -4.50 2.18
C LEU A 48 22.85 -3.99 2.69
N VAL A 49 22.98 -2.68 2.90
CA VAL A 49 24.23 -2.05 3.34
C VAL A 49 24.64 -2.56 4.71
N VAL A 50 23.70 -2.69 5.65
CA VAL A 50 23.95 -3.23 6.99
C VAL A 50 24.45 -4.68 6.90
N GLY A 51 23.84 -5.52 6.06
CA GLY A 51 24.27 -6.91 5.87
C GLY A 51 25.72 -7.01 5.37
N VAL A 52 26.06 -6.23 4.35
CA VAL A 52 27.43 -6.19 3.78
C VAL A 52 28.44 -5.64 4.78
N LEU A 53 28.12 -4.53 5.45
CA LEU A 53 29.01 -3.91 6.44
C LEU A 53 29.24 -4.83 7.64
N LEU A 54 28.20 -5.52 8.11
CA LEU A 54 28.32 -6.46 9.22
C LEU A 54 29.17 -7.68 8.82
N GLY A 55 28.96 -8.22 7.61
CA GLY A 55 29.78 -9.30 7.06
C GLY A 55 31.24 -8.89 6.91
N ALA A 56 31.51 -7.73 6.33
CA ALA A 56 32.86 -7.20 6.17
C ALA A 56 33.54 -6.91 7.52
N ALA A 57 32.81 -6.36 8.50
CA ALA A 57 33.34 -6.10 9.84
C ALA A 57 33.77 -7.40 10.54
N ILE A 58 32.94 -8.45 10.47
CA ILE A 58 33.25 -9.76 11.03
C ILE A 58 34.43 -10.40 10.29
N GLY A 59 34.40 -10.37 8.95
CA GLY A 59 35.45 -10.93 8.11
C GLY A 59 36.80 -10.26 8.33
N TRP A 60 36.82 -8.93 8.46
CA TRP A 60 38.03 -8.17 8.79
C TRP A 60 38.56 -8.49 10.18
N GLY A 61 37.69 -8.63 11.18
CA GLY A 61 38.06 -9.07 12.52
C GLY A 61 38.71 -10.45 12.51
N LEU A 62 38.10 -11.44 11.83
CA LEU A 62 38.63 -12.80 11.76
C LEU A 62 39.95 -12.89 10.98
N ASP A 63 40.04 -12.23 9.83
CA ASP A 63 41.25 -12.20 9.02
C ASP A 63 42.42 -11.56 9.79
N SER A 64 42.16 -10.55 10.62
CA SER A 64 43.19 -9.88 11.42
C SER A 64 43.80 -10.77 12.51
N VAL A 65 43.00 -11.66 13.11
CA VAL A 65 43.46 -12.56 14.19
C VAL A 65 44.06 -13.84 13.62
N THR A 66 43.51 -14.35 12.52
CA THR A 66 43.97 -15.61 11.90
C THR A 66 45.11 -15.42 10.91
N GLY A 67 45.35 -14.20 10.43
CA GLY A 67 46.35 -13.90 9.41
C GLY A 67 46.00 -14.45 8.02
N MET A 68 44.82 -15.06 7.85
CA MET A 68 44.36 -15.66 6.59
C MET A 68 43.73 -14.62 5.66
N LEU A 69 44.46 -13.53 5.39
CA LEU A 69 43.98 -12.43 4.55
C LEU A 69 44.03 -12.82 3.05
N PRO A 70 42.93 -12.66 2.25
CA PRO A 70 41.61 -12.09 2.56
C PRO A 70 40.46 -13.14 2.55
N LEU A 71 40.67 -14.34 3.10
CA LEU A 71 39.75 -15.46 2.92
C LEU A 71 38.43 -15.25 3.67
N PHE A 72 38.46 -14.92 4.97
CA PHE A 72 37.23 -14.71 5.73
C PHE A 72 36.56 -13.40 5.35
N LEU A 73 37.30 -12.36 4.97
CA LEU A 73 36.70 -11.13 4.47
C LEU A 73 35.82 -11.41 3.24
N ILE A 74 36.31 -12.17 2.24
CA ILE A 74 35.49 -12.54 1.08
C ILE A 74 34.29 -13.40 1.49
N LEU A 75 34.52 -14.45 2.28
CA LEU A 75 33.48 -15.39 2.67
C LEU A 75 32.35 -14.72 3.47
N PHE A 76 32.68 -13.92 4.48
CA PHE A 76 31.70 -13.23 5.31
C PHE A 76 31.04 -12.04 4.59
N THR A 77 31.73 -11.38 3.65
CA THR A 77 31.09 -10.35 2.82
C THR A 77 30.02 -10.97 1.92
N LEU A 78 30.30 -12.11 1.29
CA LEU A 78 29.31 -12.84 0.49
C LEU A 78 28.14 -13.34 1.35
N LEU A 79 28.43 -13.87 2.54
CA LEU A 79 27.40 -14.30 3.48
C LEU A 79 26.54 -13.13 3.98
N GLY A 80 27.17 -12.00 4.30
CA GLY A 80 26.50 -10.77 4.70
C GLY A 80 25.63 -10.17 3.59
N PHE A 81 26.11 -10.21 2.35
CA PHE A 81 25.32 -9.85 1.17
C PHE A 81 24.11 -10.78 1.01
N ALA A 82 24.30 -12.10 1.07
CA ALA A 82 23.21 -13.06 0.97
C ALA A 82 22.15 -12.86 2.07
N ALA A 83 22.58 -12.58 3.30
CA ALA A 83 21.71 -12.23 4.39
C ALA A 83 20.95 -10.91 4.13
N GLY A 84 21.62 -9.87 3.65
CA GLY A 84 21.02 -8.58 3.29
C GLY A 84 19.95 -8.71 2.21
N VAL A 85 20.24 -9.48 1.14
CA VAL A 85 19.26 -9.77 0.08
C VAL A 85 18.06 -10.55 0.62
N ARG A 86 18.28 -11.52 1.52
CA ARG A 86 17.18 -12.28 2.14
C ARG A 86 16.26 -11.40 2.98
N VAL A 87 16.82 -10.44 3.72
CA VAL A 87 16.03 -9.47 4.49
C VAL A 87 15.23 -8.55 3.56
N MET A 88 15.85 -8.03 2.50
CA MET A 88 15.18 -7.21 1.49
C MET A 88 13.99 -7.92 0.83
N ILE A 89 14.16 -9.18 0.41
CA ILE A 89 13.07 -9.99 -0.18
C ILE A 89 11.94 -10.18 0.83
N ARG A 90 12.27 -10.51 2.09
CA ARG A 90 11.28 -10.67 3.16
C ARG A 90 10.46 -9.40 3.40
N SER A 91 11.13 -8.24 3.38
CA SER A 91 10.50 -6.93 3.49
C SER A 91 9.55 -6.67 2.31
N GLY A 92 9.88 -7.12 1.10
CA GLY A 92 9.01 -7.02 -0.09
C GLY A 92 7.75 -7.88 0.02
N ASP A 93 7.88 -9.11 0.53
CA ASP A 93 6.75 -10.03 0.70
C ASP A 93 5.71 -9.52 1.72
N GLU A 94 6.16 -8.89 2.80
CA GLU A 94 5.26 -8.26 3.78
C GLU A 94 4.42 -7.14 3.14
N VAL A 95 4.99 -6.38 2.20
CA VAL A 95 4.32 -5.26 1.55
C VAL A 95 3.29 -5.75 0.52
N THR A 96 3.65 -6.75 -0.28
CA THR A 96 2.70 -7.42 -1.19
C THR A 96 1.52 -8.01 -0.41
N ARG A 97 1.81 -8.69 0.71
CA ARG A 97 0.77 -9.30 1.54
C ARG A 97 -0.13 -8.25 2.19
N ARG A 98 0.41 -7.14 2.70
CA ARG A 98 -0.39 -6.04 3.25
C ARG A 98 -1.26 -5.38 2.18
N GLY A 99 -0.72 -5.09 1.00
CA GLY A 99 -1.48 -4.53 -0.12
C GLY A 99 -2.63 -5.44 -0.57
N ALA A 100 -2.41 -6.76 -0.61
CA ALA A 100 -3.45 -7.73 -0.95
C ALA A 100 -4.58 -7.80 0.09
N LEU A 101 -4.25 -7.71 1.38
CA LEU A 101 -5.24 -7.69 2.48
C LEU A 101 -6.07 -6.41 2.48
N GLU A 102 -5.44 -5.26 2.20
CA GLU A 102 -6.15 -3.98 2.06
C GLU A 102 -7.07 -3.96 0.83
N ALA A 103 -6.64 -4.55 -0.29
CA ALA A 103 -7.48 -4.70 -1.48
C ALA A 103 -8.69 -5.63 -1.24
N ALA A 104 -8.52 -6.71 -0.47
CA ALA A 104 -9.60 -7.60 -0.08
C ALA A 104 -10.60 -6.95 0.90
N ALA A 105 -10.12 -6.09 1.80
CA ALA A 105 -10.96 -5.35 2.74
C ALA A 105 -11.71 -4.16 2.10
N GLY A 106 -11.28 -3.69 0.92
CA GLY A 106 -11.96 -2.65 0.14
C GLY A 106 -13.02 -3.17 -0.85
N GLY A 107 -13.26 -4.48 -0.89
CA GLY A 107 -14.06 -5.16 -1.93
C GLY A 107 -15.59 -5.04 -1.84
N ASP A 108 -16.15 -4.40 -0.81
CA ASP A 108 -17.62 -4.29 -0.64
C ASP A 108 -18.26 -3.08 -1.34
N GLY A 109 -17.46 -2.17 -1.92
CA GLY A 109 -17.96 -0.98 -2.63
C GLY A 109 -18.21 -1.16 -4.13
N ALA A 110 -17.63 -2.19 -4.77
CA ALA A 110 -17.59 -2.30 -6.23
C ALA A 110 -18.74 -3.14 -6.84
N ARG A 111 -19.45 -3.96 -6.04
CA ARG A 111 -20.60 -4.76 -6.53
C ARG A 111 -21.93 -4.01 -6.58
N SER A 112 -22.04 -2.83 -5.95
CA SER A 112 -23.28 -2.05 -5.97
C SER A 112 -23.43 -1.15 -7.21
N ALA A 113 -22.38 -0.98 -8.01
CA ALA A 113 -22.40 -0.12 -9.20
C ALA A 113 -22.63 -0.88 -10.53
N ALA A 114 -22.74 -2.22 -10.49
CA ALA A 114 -22.93 -3.07 -11.67
C ALA A 114 -24.32 -3.74 -11.69
N GLY A 115 -25.32 -3.09 -11.08
CA GLY A 115 -26.70 -3.62 -10.94
C GLY A 115 -27.78 -2.68 -11.47
N GLY A 116 -27.43 -1.77 -12.39
CA GLY A 116 -28.37 -0.88 -13.04
C GLY A 116 -28.00 -0.73 -14.50
N GLU A 117 -28.99 -0.87 -15.38
CA GLU A 117 -28.92 -0.62 -16.83
C GLU A 117 -28.61 -1.82 -17.73
N GLU A 118 -29.47 -2.84 -17.67
CA GLU A 118 -29.92 -3.53 -18.89
C GLU A 118 -31.46 -3.55 -18.92
N ARG A 119 -32.07 -2.44 -19.36
CA ARG A 119 -33.45 -2.44 -19.89
C ARG A 119 -33.37 -2.38 -21.40
N LEU A 120 -33.48 -3.55 -22.01
CA LEU A 120 -33.72 -3.75 -23.44
C LEU A 120 -35.03 -3.03 -23.85
N PRO A 121 -35.04 -2.09 -24.82
CA PRO A 121 -36.29 -1.69 -25.45
C PRO A 121 -36.70 -2.76 -26.48
N ALA A 122 -37.80 -3.44 -26.16
CA ALA A 122 -38.50 -4.33 -27.05
C ALA A 122 -38.95 -3.62 -28.34
N ALA A 123 -38.91 -4.36 -29.43
CA ALA A 123 -39.37 -3.96 -30.74
C ALA A 123 -40.85 -3.56 -30.77
N GLY A 124 -41.18 -2.55 -31.57
CA GLY A 124 -42.54 -2.19 -31.97
C GLY A 124 -42.47 -1.31 -33.20
N GLY A 125 -42.80 -1.87 -34.37
CA GLY A 125 -42.86 -1.14 -35.62
C GLY A 125 -44.17 -0.38 -35.79
N ASP A 126 -44.13 0.70 -36.56
CA ASP A 126 -45.23 1.14 -37.42
C ASP A 126 -44.65 1.95 -38.59
N ALA A 127 -45.18 1.69 -39.77
CA ALA A 127 -44.85 2.29 -41.04
C ALA A 127 -45.63 3.61 -41.23
N THR A 128 -45.12 4.54 -42.05
CA THR A 128 -45.79 5.03 -43.27
C THR A 128 -45.29 6.39 -43.77
N LYS A 129 -44.75 6.33 -45.00
CA LYS A 129 -44.77 7.27 -46.14
C LYS A 129 -43.93 8.58 -46.17
N PRO A 130 -43.56 9.02 -47.40
CA PRO A 130 -42.42 9.89 -47.70
C PRO A 130 -42.81 11.18 -48.48
N ALA A 131 -41.80 11.83 -49.08
CA ALA A 131 -41.81 12.96 -50.06
C ALA A 131 -41.76 14.36 -49.41
N ALA A 132 -41.16 15.42 -49.97
CA ALA A 132 -40.29 15.70 -51.11
C ALA A 132 -39.95 17.21 -51.04
N GLY A 133 -38.94 17.66 -51.81
CA GLY A 133 -38.67 19.08 -52.08
C GLY A 133 -37.81 19.73 -50.99
N GLY A 134 -36.59 20.22 -51.27
CA GLY A 134 -36.27 21.13 -52.36
C GLY A 134 -36.29 22.54 -51.79
N ASP A 135 -35.16 23.25 -51.87
CA ASP A 135 -35.07 24.62 -52.39
C ASP A 135 -34.21 25.63 -51.61
N ARG A 136 -33.35 26.29 -52.40
CA ARG A 136 -32.89 27.69 -52.38
C ARG A 136 -32.45 28.38 -51.08
N THR A 137 -31.17 28.76 -51.10
CA THR A 137 -30.63 30.14 -51.00
C THR A 137 -31.15 31.09 -49.91
N ARG A 138 -30.21 31.66 -49.14
CA ARG A 138 -30.07 33.05 -48.64
C ARG A 138 -29.33 32.99 -47.29
N GLY A 139 -28.30 33.79 -47.00
CA GLY A 139 -27.64 34.89 -47.69
C GLY A 139 -26.42 35.30 -46.87
#